data_AF-A0A0B8QAP2-F1
#
_entry.id   AF-A0A0B8QAP2-F1
#
_cell.length_a   1.000
_cell.length_b   1.000
_cell.length_c   1.000
_cell.angle_alpha   90.00
_cell.angle_beta   90.00
_cell.angle_gamma   90.00
#
_symmetry.space_group_name_H-M   'P 1'
#
loop_
_entity.id
_entity.type
_entity.pdbx_description
1 polymer ?
#
loop_
_entity_poly.entity_id
_entity_poly.type
_entity_poly.pdbx_seq_one_letter_code
_entity_poly.pdbx_strand_id
1 'polypeptide(L)' 'MNEKTAFYCWGDKEVEFHRCNSCGCLTHYITTQKCPENILAINMRMAESEVLCGIPVRKINGAAY' A
#
# COMPACT_ATOMS: atom_id res chain seq x y z
N MET A 1 9.69 21.06 -8.55
CA MET A 1 9.73 20.19 -7.36
C MET A 1 9.77 18.76 -7.85
N ASN A 2 10.82 18.00 -7.57
CA ASN A 2 10.79 16.56 -7.89
C ASN A 2 9.67 15.93 -7.05
N GLU A 3 8.71 15.29 -7.70
CA GLU A 3 7.74 14.45 -6.98
C GLU A 3 8.51 13.41 -6.14
N LYS A 4 8.16 13.31 -4.86
CA LYS A 4 8.84 12.42 -3.90
C LYS A 4 8.65 10.94 -4.24
N THR A 5 7.63 10.61 -5.03
CA THR A 5 7.27 9.26 -5.46
C THR A 5 6.93 9.24 -6.94
N ALA A 6 7.25 8.16 -7.64
CA ALA A 6 6.65 7.82 -8.92
C ALA A 6 5.59 6.75 -8.69
N PHE A 7 4.56 6.70 -9.53
CA PHE A 7 3.50 5.70 -9.43
C PHE A 7 3.35 4.93 -10.73
N TYR A 8 2.75 3.75 -10.63
CA TYR A 8 2.27 2.99 -11.79
C TYR A 8 0.80 2.60 -11.59
N CYS A 9 0.07 2.52 -12.69
CA CYS A 9 -1.31 2.02 -12.73
C CYS A 9 -1.39 0.85 -13.70
N TRP A 10 -2.27 -0.10 -13.42
CA TRP A 10 -2.53 -1.26 -14.29
C TRP A 10 -4.03 -1.60 -14.29
N GLY A 11 -4.46 -2.45 -15.23
CA GLY A 11 -5.86 -2.83 -15.41
C GLY A 11 -6.76 -1.63 -15.69
N ASP A 12 -7.88 -1.54 -14.96
CA ASP A 12 -8.89 -0.48 -15.08
C ASP A 12 -8.37 0.91 -14.65
N LYS A 13 -7.15 0.95 -14.08
CA LYS A 13 -6.47 2.14 -13.58
C LYS A 13 -7.21 2.81 -12.42
N GLU A 14 -7.86 2.00 -11.58
CA GLU A 14 -8.54 2.44 -10.36
C GLU A 14 -7.59 2.64 -9.17
N VAL A 15 -6.36 2.13 -9.25
CA VAL A 15 -5.38 2.22 -8.16
C VAL A 15 -4.01 2.67 -8.70
N GLU A 16 -3.43 3.65 -8.00
CA GLU A 16 -2.07 4.14 -8.19
C GLU A 16 -1.15 3.53 -7.13
N PHE A 17 -0.12 2.81 -7.59
CA PHE A 17 0.88 2.19 -6.72
C PHE A 17 2.12 3.09 -6.62
N HIS A 18 2.31 3.76 -5.49
CA HIS A 18 3.37 4.75 -5.30
C HIS A 18 4.65 4.12 -4.74
N ARG A 19 5.77 4.37 -5.42
CA ARG A 19 7.11 3.98 -5.00
C ARG A 19 8.02 5.18 -4.80
N CYS A 20 8.96 5.05 -3.87
CA CYS A 20 9.98 6.07 -3.63
C CYS A 20 10.92 6.20 -4.85
N ASN A 21 11.19 7.43 -5.29
CA ASN A 21 12.11 7.69 -6.40
C ASN A 21 13.58 7.42 -6.07
N SER A 22 13.94 7.41 -4.79
CA SER A 22 15.33 7.18 -4.35
C SER A 22 15.64 5.69 -4.15
N CYS A 23 14.77 4.94 -3.48
CA CYS A 23 15.05 3.54 -3.11
C CYS A 23 14.16 2.51 -3.81
N GLY A 24 13.11 2.94 -4.53
CA GLY A 24 12.19 2.03 -5.22
C GLY A 24 11.19 1.29 -4.33
N CYS A 25 11.23 1.44 -3.01
CA CYS A 25 10.26 0.83 -2.09
C CYS A 25 8.84 1.30 -2.41
N LEU A 26 7.90 0.36 -2.47
CA LEU A 26 6.47 0.64 -2.56
C LEU A 26 5.96 1.10 -1.19
N THR A 27 5.49 2.33 -1.09
CA THR A 27 5.14 2.96 0.20
C THR A 27 3.64 2.87 0.49
N HIS A 28 2.81 3.12 -0.52
CA HIS A 28 1.36 3.11 -0.40
C HIS A 28 0.71 2.94 -1.76
N TYR A 29 -0.59 2.68 -1.76
CA TYR A 29 -1.43 2.89 -2.93
C TYR A 29 -2.62 3.78 -2.57
N ILE A 30 -3.08 4.54 -3.56
CA ILE A 30 -4.31 5.34 -3.48
C ILE A 30 -5.26 4.92 -4.59
N THR A 31 -6.55 5.04 -4.34
CA THR A 31 -7.53 4.95 -5.42
C THR A 31 -7.51 6.22 -6.28
N THR A 32 -7.79 6.05 -7.57
CA THR A 32 -7.92 7.14 -8.53
C THR A 32 -9.38 7.59 -8.62
N GLN A 33 -9.63 8.65 -9.39
CA GLN A 33 -11.00 9.12 -9.68
C GLN A 33 -11.87 8.09 -10.42
N LYS A 34 -11.30 6.99 -10.91
CA LYS A 34 -12.05 5.90 -11.54
C LYS A 34 -12.65 4.93 -10.52
N CYS A 35 -12.11 4.88 -9.32
CA CYS A 35 -12.69 4.11 -8.23
C CYS A 35 -13.73 4.98 -7.50
N PRO A 36 -14.93 4.48 -7.21
CA PRO A 36 -15.89 5.22 -6.39
C PRO A 36 -15.42 5.38 -4.93
N GLU A 37 -14.55 4.47 -4.46
CA GLU A 37 -14.04 4.46 -3.10
C GLU A 37 -12.79 5.35 -2.96
N ASN A 38 -12.65 6.01 -1.81
CA ASN A 38 -11.46 6.79 -1.47
C ASN A 38 -10.60 6.03 -0.46
N ILE A 39 -9.66 5.23 -0.95
CA ILE A 39 -8.83 4.33 -0.16
C ILE A 39 -7.38 4.77 -0.25
N LEU A 40 -6.75 4.89 0.92
CA LEU A 40 -5.30 4.99 1.08
C LEU A 40 -4.84 3.76 1.87
N ALA A 41 -3.99 2.94 1.27
CA ALA A 41 -3.41 1.77 1.93
C ALA A 41 -1.90 1.92 2.07
N ILE A 42 -1.41 1.68 3.28
CA ILE A 42 -0.01 1.89 3.65
C ILE A 42 0.71 0.53 3.72
N ASN A 43 1.95 0.49 3.22
CA ASN A 43 2.82 -0.67 3.40
C ASN A 43 3.33 -0.74 4.84
N MET A 44 2.56 -1.42 5.71
CA MET A 44 2.90 -1.56 7.13
C MET A 44 4.22 -2.26 7.38
N ARG A 45 4.81 -3.00 6.42
CA ARG A 45 6.17 -3.56 6.58
C ARG A 45 7.22 -2.45 6.81
N MET A 46 6.92 -1.21 6.43
CA MET A 46 7.79 -0.05 6.63
C MET A 46 7.57 0.67 7.96
N ALA A 47 6.58 0.24 8.77
CA ALA A 47 6.37 0.82 10.09
C ALA A 47 7.50 0.42 11.06
N GLU A 48 7.64 1.18 12.14
CA GLU A 48 8.56 0.87 13.23
C GLU A 48 8.24 -0.51 13.83
N SER A 49 9.28 -1.21 14.26
CA SER A 49 9.14 -2.59 14.74
C SER A 49 8.27 -2.66 15.99
N GLU A 50 8.38 -1.65 16.86
CA GLU A 50 7.61 -1.47 18.07
C GLU A 50 6.10 -1.38 17.77
N VAL A 51 5.73 -0.67 16.71
CA VAL A 51 4.35 -0.57 16.23
C VAL A 51 3.86 -1.92 15.73
N LEU A 52 4.67 -2.61 14.93
CA LEU A 52 4.32 -3.91 14.35
C LEU A 52 4.13 -5.00 15.40
N CYS A 53 4.99 -5.03 16.42
CA CYS A 53 4.91 -5.99 17.53
C CYS A 53 3.60 -5.87 18.32
N GLY A 54 2.97 -4.69 18.33
CA GLY A 54 1.69 -4.47 19.01
C GLY A 54 0.46 -4.94 18.23
N ILE A 55 0.60 -5.31 16.95
CA ILE A 55 -0.54 -5.66 16.09
C ILE A 55 -0.89 -7.15 16.27
N PRO A 56 -2.14 -7.50 16.64
CA PRO A 56 -2.57 -8.90 16.74
C PRO A 56 -2.50 -9.61 15.38
N VAL A 57 -1.77 -10.73 15.33
CA VAL A 57 -1.64 -11.54 14.10
C VAL A 57 -2.60 -12.73 14.15
N ARG A 58 -3.60 -12.73 13.25
CA ARG A 58 -4.48 -13.89 13.05
C ARG A 58 -3.93 -14.80 11.96
N LYS A 59 -3.50 -16.01 12.33
CA LYS A 59 -3.09 -17.05 11.36
C LYS A 59 -4.33 -17.80 10.86
N ILE A 60 -4.57 -17.78 9.55
CA ILE A 60 -5.68 -18.47 8.90
C ILE A 60 -5.08 -19.61 8.08
N ASN A 61 -5.58 -20.83 8.25
CA ASN A 61 -5.05 -22.03 7.58
C ASN A 61 -5.87 -22.45 6.34
N GLY A 62 -6.86 -21.66 5.93
CA GLY A 62 -7.68 -21.89 4.74
C GLY A 62 -8.60 -23.13 4.78
N ALA A 63 -8.55 -23.94 5.85
CA ALA A 63 -9.32 -25.17 5.96
C ALA A 63 -10.76 -24.97 6.47
N ALA A 64 -11.12 -23.76 6.89
CA ALA A 64 -12.40 -23.48 7.55
C ALA A 64 -13.00 -22.12 7.13
N TYR A 65 -12.71 -21.64 5.91
CA TYR A 65 -13.30 -20.42 5.33
C TYR A 65 -14.08 -20.74 4.07
#